data_AF-A0A418SRG3-F1
#
_entry.id   AF-A0A418SRG3-F1
#
_cell.length_a   1.000
_cell.length_b   1.000
_cell.length_c   1.000
_cell.angle_alpha   90.00
_cell.angle_beta   90.00
_cell.angle_gamma   90.00
#
_symmetry.space_group_name_H-M   'P 1'
#
loop_
_entity.id
_entity.type
_entity.pdbx_description
1 polymer ?
#
loop_
_entity_poly.entity_id
_entity_poly.type
_entity_poly.pdbx_seq_one_letter_code
_entity_poly.pdbx_strand_id
1 'polypeptide(L)' 'MILSIVTIGLSGYLFFICVLCGLFLLFIDARETHVTKKEYRLSNIFGWLHLSLGVFILMMLWLS' A
#
# COMPACT_ATOMS: atom_id res chain seq x y z
N MET A 1 -11.34 25.09 -6.16
CA MET A 1 -9.91 25.20 -5.78
C MET A 1 -9.61 24.49 -4.46
N ILE A 2 -10.31 24.79 -3.35
CA ILE A 2 -10.10 24.12 -2.05
C ILE A 2 -10.37 22.61 -2.13
N LEU A 3 -11.43 22.19 -2.83
CA LEU A 3 -11.77 20.77 -3.00
C LEU A 3 -10.62 19.98 -3.65
N SER A 4 -10.04 20.49 -4.73
CA SER A 4 -8.91 19.85 -5.43
C SER A 4 -7.66 19.72 -4.56
N ILE A 5 -7.36 20.73 -3.73
CA ILE A 5 -6.20 20.70 -2.81
C ILE A 5 -6.41 19.63 -1.74
N VAL A 6 -7.63 19.51 -1.20
CA VAL A 6 -7.98 18.47 -0.24
C VAL A 6 -7.90 17.08 -0.87
N THR A 7 -8.38 16.93 -2.11
CA THR A 7 -8.30 15.64 -2.83
C THR A 7 -6.85 15.23 -3.10
N ILE A 8 -5.99 16.15 -3.55
CA ILE A 8 -4.56 15.86 -3.78
C ILE A 8 -3.86 15.48 -2.47
N GLY A 9 -4.13 16.21 -1.39
CA GLY A 9 -3.57 15.91 -0.07
C GLY A 9 -4.04 14.56 0.48
N LEU A 10 -5.34 14.25 0.35
CA LEU A 10 -5.93 12.99 0.80
C LEU A 10 -5.41 11.79 -0.01
N SER A 11 -5.32 11.93 -1.34
CA SER A 11 -4.79 10.90 -2.23
C SER A 11 -3.31 10.62 -1.94
N GLY A 12 -2.50 11.66 -1.72
CA GLY A 12 -1.10 11.51 -1.33
C GLY A 12 -0.93 10.82 0.02
N TYR A 13 -1.80 11.12 0.99
CA TYR A 13 -1.81 10.44 2.30
C TYR A 13 -2.21 8.97 2.19
N LEU A 14 -3.27 8.66 1.44
CA LEU A 14 -3.71 7.29 1.15
C LEU A 14 -2.62 6.47 0.45
N PHE A 15 -1.93 7.08 -0.52
CA PHE A 15 -0.78 6.47 -1.18
C PHE A 15 0.32 6.11 -0.17
N PHE A 16 0.70 7.05 0.69
CA PHE A 16 1.75 6.85 1.68
C PHE A 16 1.43 5.73 2.66
N ILE A 17 0.18 5.66 3.17
CA ILE A 17 -0.27 4.56 4.02
C ILE A 17 -0.24 3.23 3.27
N CYS A 18 -0.72 3.19 2.02
CA CYS A 18 -0.74 1.95 1.24
C CYS A 18 0.67 1.40 1.03
N VAL A 19 1.61 2.28 0.67
CA VAL A 19 3.02 1.91 0.46
C VAL A 19 3.67 1.46 1.78
N LEU A 20 3.46 2.19 2.87
CA LEU A 20 4.00 1.82 4.18
C LEU A 20 3.43 0.48 4.67
N CYS A 21 2.12 0.26 4.63
CA CYS A 21 1.52 -1.01 5.02
C CYS A 21 2.00 -2.16 4.14
N GLY A 22 2.07 -1.97 2.82
CA GLY A 22 2.59 -2.99 1.91
C GLY A 22 4.05 -3.36 2.20
N LEU A 23 4.90 -2.37 2.41
CA LEU A 23 6.30 -2.58 2.81
C LEU A 23 6.41 -3.25 4.18
N PHE A 24 5.61 -2.83 5.16
CA PHE A 24 5.66 -3.37 6.51
C PHE A 24 5.23 -4.84 6.54
N LEU A 25 4.17 -5.21 5.80
CA LEU A 25 3.74 -6.59 5.62
C LEU A 25 4.83 -7.44 4.95
N LEU A 26 5.44 -6.96 3.86
CA LEU A 26 6.54 -7.68 3.21
C LEU A 26 7.78 -7.81 4.09
N PHE A 27 8.11 -6.77 4.88
CA PHE A 27 9.37 -6.70 5.63
C PHE A 27 9.31 -7.43 6.97
N ILE A 28 8.19 -7.32 7.70
CA ILE A 28 7.97 -8.08 8.95
C ILE A 28 7.88 -9.56 8.66
N ASP A 29 7.13 -9.94 7.63
CA ASP A 29 6.86 -11.35 7.35
C ASP A 29 8.08 -12.04 6.71
N ALA A 30 8.97 -11.30 6.05
CA ALA A 30 10.29 -11.80 5.65
C ALA A 30 11.25 -12.02 6.84
N ARG A 31 11.00 -11.39 7.99
CA ARG A 31 11.85 -11.45 9.18
C ARG A 31 11.42 -12.55 10.15
N GLU A 32 10.14 -12.90 10.17
CA GLU A 32 9.61 -13.98 11.00
C GLU A 32 9.84 -15.34 10.32
N THR A 33 10.86 -16.09 10.73
CA THR A 33 11.15 -17.44 10.19
C THR A 33 10.18 -18.52 10.70
N HIS A 34 9.28 -18.17 11.62
CA HIS A 34 8.35 -19.09 12.29
C HIS A 34 6.93 -19.08 11.70
N VAL A 35 6.61 -18.21 10.75
CA VAL A 35 5.28 -18.15 10.14
C VAL A 35 5.01 -19.35 9.24
N THR A 36 3.77 -19.82 9.32
CA THR A 36 3.32 -20.98 8.55
C THR A 36 3.30 -20.63 7.06
N LYS A 37 3.63 -21.56 6.15
CA LYS A 37 3.60 -21.33 4.68
C LYS A 37 2.30 -20.69 4.16
N LYS A 38 1.18 -20.90 4.86
CA LYS A 38 -0.13 -20.29 4.55
C LYS A 38 -0.17 -18.78 4.86
N GLU A 39 0.38 -18.38 6.01
CA GLU A 39 0.39 -16.98 6.47
C GLU A 39 1.34 -16.15 5.60
N TYR A 40 2.50 -16.71 5.27
CA TYR A 40 3.44 -16.10 4.32
C TYR A 40 2.79 -15.80 2.97
N ARG A 41 2.00 -16.75 2.46
CA ARG A 41 1.30 -16.57 1.18
C ARG A 41 0.23 -15.49 1.28
N LEU A 42 -0.47 -15.40 2.40
CA LEU A 42 -1.52 -14.42 2.65
C LEU A 42 -0.95 -13.01 2.79
N SER A 43 0.12 -12.85 3.59
CA SER A 43 0.83 -11.60 3.75
C SER A 43 1.45 -11.10 2.44
N ASN A 44 2.05 -12.01 1.66
CA ASN A 44 2.59 -11.64 0.35
C ASN A 44 1.48 -11.17 -0.62
N ILE A 45 0.32 -11.84 -0.65
CA ILE A 45 -0.85 -11.40 -1.43
C ILE A 45 -1.35 -10.03 -0.94
N PHE A 46 -1.45 -9.83 0.38
CA PHE A 46 -1.90 -8.57 0.99
C PHE A 46 -0.93 -7.41 0.72
N GLY A 47 0.37 -7.68 0.78
CA GLY A 47 1.43 -6.73 0.47
C GLY A 47 1.38 -6.31 -1.00
N TRP A 48 1.22 -7.27 -1.92
CA TRP A 48 1.02 -6.99 -3.34
C TRP A 48 -0.27 -6.23 -3.62
N LEU A 49 -1.37 -6.53 -2.92
CA LEU A 49 -2.61 -5.75 -3.02
C LEU A 49 -2.40 -4.29 -2.58
N HIS A 50 -1.72 -4.05 -1.46
CA HIS A 50 -1.42 -2.70 -0.98
C HIS A 50 -0.50 -1.92 -1.92
N LEU A 51 0.52 -2.59 -2.48
CA LEU A 51 1.38 -2.01 -3.52
C LEU A 51 0.60 -1.65 -4.78
N SER A 52 -0.26 -2.56 -5.26
CA SER A 52 -1.12 -2.32 -6.42
C SER A 52 -2.10 -1.17 -6.17
N LEU A 53 -2.66 -1.07 -4.96
CA LEU A 53 -3.55 0.03 -4.57
C LEU A 53 -2.81 1.37 -4.56
N GLY A 54 -1.57 1.39 -4.06
CA GLY A 54 -0.68 2.55 -4.14
C GLY A 54 -0.43 2.98 -5.58
N VAL A 55 -0.06 2.06 -6.47
CA VAL A 55 0.15 2.37 -7.90
C VAL A 55 -1.14 2.91 -8.55
N PHE A 56 -2.29 2.36 -8.21
CA PHE A 56 -3.58 2.83 -8.71
C PHE A 56 -3.90 4.27 -8.25
N ILE A 57 -3.67 4.57 -6.96
CA ILE A 57 -3.83 5.93 -6.42
C ILE A 57 -2.85 6.90 -7.11
N LEU A 58 -1.62 6.48 -7.37
CA LEU A 58 -0.63 7.27 -8.09
C LEU A 58 -1.07 7.56 -9.53
N MET A 59 -1.61 6.56 -10.25
CA MET A 59 -2.17 6.77 -11.59
C MET A 59 -3.35 7.75 -11.57
N MET A 60 -4.26 7.62 -10.60
CA MET A 60 -5.39 8.53 -10.45
C MET A 60 -4.95 9.96 -10.13
N LEU A 61 -3.91 10.11 -9.30
CA LEU A 61 -3.30 11.42 -9.00
C LEU A 61 -2.65 12.04 -10.25
N TRP A 62 -2.03 11.21 -11.10
CA TRP A 62 -1.39 11.66 -12.33
C TRP A 62 -2.39 12.04 -13.44
N LEU A 63 -3.54 11.38 -13.49
CA LEU A 63 -4.63 11.66 -14.43
C LEU A 63 -5.53 12.84 -14.02
N SER A 64 -5.42 13.30 -12.76
CA SER A 64 -6.20 14.40 -12.21
C SER A 64 -5.52 15.76 -12.36
#